data_AF-A0A7Y0KMN8-F1
#
_entry.id   AF-A0A7Y0KMN8-F1
#
_cell.length_a   1.000
_cell.length_b   1.000
_cell.length_c   1.000
_cell.angle_alpha   90.00
_cell.angle_beta   90.00
_cell.angle_gamma   90.00
#
_symmetry.space_group_name_H-M   'P 1'
#
loop_
_entity.id
_entity.type
_entity.pdbx_description
1 polymer ?
#
loop_
_entity_poly.entity_id
_entity_poly.type
_entity_poly.pdbx_seq_one_letter_code
_entity_poly.pdbx_strand_id
1 'polypeptide(L)'
;MSRPADLVDDLFSETPTVEVTAAARATVTATPSRRDSGRRGPARHEPLAPRPLSPHAGAGARPLPPPDPRRARRRRRAALLAGAGVLLAGIVGLAASATAVPTGESWGAELSVSGGDDVNVRLADGAVRLVTPSTERKRSEGVMVLAPRRPAAPANAITADLTADLPPGTSARVDVRGILPTGAWSRWIPTKGGARTVLPATTTQVQARIVLTGGSGAVSPAVQRLWLTTSSTSTAPSPATAPVAPSTTAAPPPAPTPPQSTAAAPSPSHTPAAQVAVPGVGGLSILSAPEEGSPSTTVTTVPTTSPDAGTGTTKPSTTKPGTTKPGATKPSTTKPAAPAAAAPKALWDSDITGQALGMFKDTPWNFVGAKQPTVVPATDLPGQKALKFTMPGGAKRAEIEPNVDNFTEGQDRYIRMTVRLAPDFPIDTNTWQLITQFKNEGEGSPPLELRIGKGNFILSGGADAPGGSKNFDKTIAPAVVGKVTTLVLHVKFSSKSSVGLVDAWVDGQQKVTGFHPPAGTLYSGDYSYWKLGLYRDTSIGQTATYELSDARLGDSYASVAG
;
A
#
# COMPACT_ATOMS: atom_id res chain seq x y z
N MET A 1 24.98 50.48 -24.67
CA MET A 1 25.03 49.58 -25.84
C MET A 1 24.81 48.16 -25.35
N SER A 2 23.70 47.57 -25.80
CA SER A 2 23.28 46.15 -25.86
C SER A 2 23.74 45.14 -24.80
N ARG A 3 22.75 44.63 -24.05
CA ARG A 3 22.76 43.26 -23.50
C ARG A 3 22.57 42.25 -24.62
N PRO A 4 23.01 40.99 -24.41
CA PRO A 4 22.23 39.85 -24.86
C PRO A 4 21.80 38.97 -23.68
N ALA A 5 20.53 38.61 -23.73
CA ALA A 5 19.87 37.61 -22.90
C ALA A 5 19.98 36.23 -23.57
N ASP A 6 20.04 35.21 -22.72
CA ASP A 6 19.39 33.91 -22.77
C ASP A 6 19.33 33.12 -24.09
N LEU A 7 19.96 31.95 -24.05
CA LEU A 7 19.88 30.89 -25.04
C LEU A 7 19.86 29.54 -24.32
N VAL A 8 18.68 29.09 -23.86
CA VAL A 8 18.35 27.66 -23.67
C VAL A 8 16.82 27.49 -23.74
N ASP A 9 16.29 27.28 -24.94
CA ASP A 9 15.00 26.61 -25.15
C ASP A 9 15.07 26.01 -26.56
N ASP A 10 15.45 24.74 -26.67
CA ASP A 10 15.18 23.92 -27.85
C ASP A 10 15.54 22.45 -27.58
N LEU A 11 14.54 21.66 -27.19
CA LEU A 11 14.47 20.21 -27.40
C LEU A 11 13.11 19.75 -26.90
N PHE A 12 12.11 19.76 -27.79
CA PHE A 12 11.00 18.81 -27.92
C PHE A 12 9.85 19.49 -28.67
N SER A 13 10.00 19.61 -29.99
CA SER A 13 8.89 19.72 -30.92
C SER A 13 9.32 19.08 -32.24
N GLU A 14 8.46 18.18 -32.73
CA GLU A 14 8.32 17.66 -34.10
C GLU A 14 8.18 16.13 -34.13
N THR A 15 6.92 15.67 -34.21
CA THR A 15 6.59 14.41 -34.87
C THR A 15 6.01 14.77 -36.23
N PRO A 16 6.50 14.18 -37.34
CA PRO A 16 5.99 14.50 -38.67
C PRO A 16 4.58 13.92 -38.87
N THR A 17 3.71 14.75 -39.42
CA THR A 17 2.42 14.37 -39.98
C THR A 17 2.64 13.46 -41.18
N VAL A 18 2.17 12.22 -41.12
CA VAL A 18 2.06 11.36 -42.31
C VAL A 18 0.66 11.56 -42.88
N GLU A 19 0.59 12.21 -44.04
CA GLU A 19 -0.57 12.18 -44.92
C GLU A 19 -0.86 10.74 -45.35
N VAL A 20 -2.07 10.24 -45.04
CA VAL A 20 -2.60 9.02 -45.64
C VAL A 20 -3.57 9.44 -46.73
N THR A 21 -3.14 9.23 -47.97
CA THR A 21 -3.89 9.43 -49.20
C THR A 21 -5.15 8.57 -49.23
N ALA A 22 -6.25 9.18 -49.65
CA ALA A 22 -7.57 8.57 -49.77
C ALA A 22 -7.59 7.37 -50.74
N ALA A 23 -8.22 6.26 -50.31
CA ALA A 23 -8.62 5.17 -51.19
C ALA A 23 -10.13 4.89 -51.06
N ALA A 24 -10.76 4.89 -52.24
CA ALA A 24 -12.15 4.65 -52.62
C ALA A 24 -13.06 3.87 -51.66
N ARG A 25 -14.24 4.46 -51.40
CA ARG A 25 -15.45 3.76 -50.92
C ARG A 25 -15.97 2.82 -52.01
N ALA A 26 -16.01 1.52 -51.72
CA ALA A 26 -16.87 0.57 -52.43
C ALA A 26 -18.22 0.47 -51.71
N THR A 27 -19.27 0.90 -52.39
CA THR A 27 -20.66 0.82 -51.96
C THR A 27 -21.14 -0.63 -52.09
N VAL A 28 -21.46 -1.30 -50.98
CA VAL A 28 -22.19 -2.57 -50.99
C VAL A 28 -23.63 -2.28 -50.58
N THR A 29 -24.52 -2.37 -51.55
CA THR A 29 -25.97 -2.29 -51.41
C THR A 29 -26.48 -3.59 -50.77
N ALA A 30 -26.98 -3.52 -49.53
CA ALA A 30 -27.66 -4.64 -48.89
C ALA A 30 -29.18 -4.40 -48.89
N THR A 31 -29.88 -5.28 -49.58
CA THR A 31 -31.34 -5.38 -49.73
C THR A 31 -32.01 -5.73 -48.38
N PRO A 32 -33.15 -5.10 -48.00
CA PRO A 32 -33.87 -5.49 -46.79
C PRO A 32 -34.76 -6.71 -47.06
N SER A 33 -34.48 -7.82 -46.37
CA SER A 33 -35.37 -8.98 -46.33
C SER A 33 -36.47 -8.78 -45.29
N ARG A 34 -37.69 -8.71 -45.82
CA ARG A 34 -38.98 -8.63 -45.12
C ARG A 34 -39.33 -10.02 -44.57
N ARG A 35 -39.37 -10.21 -43.25
CA ARG A 35 -40.07 -11.34 -42.61
C ARG A 35 -40.80 -10.91 -41.34
N ASP A 36 -42.11 -10.83 -41.52
CA ASP A 36 -43.15 -11.51 -40.74
C ASP A 36 -43.08 -11.44 -39.20
N SER A 37 -43.72 -10.41 -38.64
CA SER A 37 -44.03 -10.29 -37.21
C SER A 37 -45.30 -11.07 -36.86
N GLY A 38 -45.13 -12.35 -36.53
CA GLY A 38 -46.15 -13.21 -35.96
C GLY A 38 -46.35 -12.99 -34.46
N ARG A 39 -47.44 -12.30 -34.15
CA ARG A 39 -48.19 -12.17 -32.88
C ARG A 39 -48.09 -13.40 -31.94
N ARG A 40 -47.47 -13.26 -30.75
CA ARG A 40 -47.77 -14.06 -29.54
C ARG A 40 -47.73 -13.18 -28.29
N GLY A 41 -48.78 -13.28 -27.47
CA GLY A 41 -49.06 -12.41 -26.32
C GLY A 41 -48.24 -12.69 -25.07
N PRO A 42 -48.40 -11.85 -24.03
CA PRO A 42 -47.59 -11.90 -22.81
C PRO A 42 -48.04 -13.03 -21.88
N ALA A 43 -47.11 -13.91 -21.52
CA ALA A 43 -47.27 -14.86 -20.43
C ALA A 43 -47.16 -14.11 -19.08
N ARG A 44 -48.22 -14.25 -18.27
CA ARG A 44 -48.27 -13.81 -16.88
C ARG A 44 -47.27 -14.63 -16.05
N HIS A 45 -46.38 -13.94 -15.33
CA HIS A 45 -45.64 -14.56 -14.23
C HIS A 45 -46.49 -14.47 -12.95
N GLU A 46 -46.99 -15.62 -12.52
CA GLU A 46 -47.55 -15.84 -11.18
C GLU A 46 -46.42 -16.07 -10.16
N PRO A 47 -46.54 -15.57 -8.92
CA PRO A 47 -45.56 -15.79 -7.86
C PRO A 47 -45.70 -17.19 -7.24
N LEU A 48 -44.59 -17.92 -7.17
CA LEU A 48 -44.53 -19.22 -6.47
C LEU A 48 -44.70 -19.03 -4.95
N ALA A 49 -45.73 -19.67 -4.41
CA ALA A 49 -45.99 -19.79 -2.98
C ALA A 49 -45.00 -20.74 -2.28
N PRO A 50 -44.77 -20.60 -0.95
CA PRO A 50 -43.85 -21.43 -0.19
C PRO A 50 -44.41 -22.84 0.02
N ARG A 51 -43.57 -23.86 -0.24
CA ARG A 51 -43.91 -25.27 0.05
C ARG A 51 -43.75 -25.59 1.54
N PRO A 52 -44.65 -26.41 2.12
CA PRO A 52 -44.65 -26.76 3.53
C PRO A 52 -43.62 -27.85 3.87
N LEU A 53 -43.12 -27.76 5.11
CA LEU A 53 -42.40 -28.81 5.82
C LEU A 53 -43.29 -30.04 6.01
N SER A 54 -42.71 -31.23 5.92
CA SER A 54 -43.27 -32.40 6.60
C SER A 54 -42.20 -33.35 7.14
N PRO A 55 -42.54 -34.12 8.20
CA PRO A 55 -41.59 -34.67 9.15
C PRO A 55 -41.57 -36.21 9.15
N HIS A 56 -40.42 -36.85 9.36
CA HIS A 56 -40.26 -38.18 9.98
C HIS A 56 -38.77 -38.30 10.38
N ALA A 57 -38.38 -38.27 11.65
CA ALA A 57 -38.47 -39.35 12.65
C ALA A 57 -37.78 -40.65 12.19
N GLY A 58 -36.53 -40.84 12.62
CA GLY A 58 -35.75 -42.06 12.45
C GLY A 58 -34.63 -42.12 13.47
N ALA A 59 -34.78 -43.03 14.43
CA ALA A 59 -33.98 -43.19 15.64
C ALA A 59 -32.54 -43.68 15.41
N GLY A 60 -31.65 -43.31 16.34
CA GLY A 60 -30.74 -44.25 16.99
C GLY A 60 -29.38 -44.53 16.31
N ALA A 61 -28.38 -43.72 16.64
CA ALA A 61 -26.99 -44.19 16.68
C ALA A 61 -26.25 -43.54 17.86
N ARG A 62 -25.79 -44.37 18.80
CA ARG A 62 -24.96 -43.96 19.95
C ARG A 62 -23.59 -43.45 19.45
N PRO A 63 -23.00 -42.43 20.08
CA PRO A 63 -21.62 -42.03 19.79
C PRO A 63 -20.63 -43.07 20.33
N LEU A 64 -19.68 -43.50 19.48
CA LEU A 64 -18.51 -44.25 19.93
C LEU A 64 -17.57 -43.31 20.72
N PRO A 65 -16.95 -43.77 21.80
CA PRO A 65 -15.97 -42.97 22.53
C PRO A 65 -14.66 -42.83 21.73
N PRO A 66 -13.91 -41.72 21.93
CA PRO A 66 -12.63 -41.49 21.26
C PRO A 66 -11.56 -42.50 21.71
N PRO A 67 -10.59 -42.84 20.84
CA PRO A 67 -9.52 -43.78 21.18
C PRO A 67 -8.56 -43.20 22.23
N ASP A 68 -8.30 -44.00 23.26
CA ASP A 68 -7.37 -43.73 24.37
C ASP A 68 -5.91 -43.66 23.87
N PRO A 69 -5.19 -42.53 24.09
CA PRO A 69 -3.81 -42.35 23.63
C PRO A 69 -2.74 -43.07 24.47
N ARG A 70 -3.11 -43.94 25.43
CA ARG A 70 -2.14 -44.55 26.39
C ARG A 70 -1.65 -45.96 26.06
N ARG A 71 -1.75 -46.43 24.81
CA ARG A 71 -1.19 -47.74 24.38
C ARG A 71 -0.24 -47.66 23.17
N ALA A 72 0.84 -46.90 23.29
CA ALA A 72 1.95 -46.95 22.31
C ALA A 72 3.35 -46.77 22.95
N ARG A 73 3.54 -47.24 24.19
CA ARG A 73 4.86 -47.35 24.81
C ARG A 73 5.00 -48.67 25.55
N ARG A 74 5.50 -49.71 24.87
CA ARG A 74 6.36 -50.78 25.42
C ARG A 74 6.59 -51.85 24.36
N ARG A 75 7.81 -52.43 24.39
CA ARG A 75 8.39 -53.47 23.52
C ARG A 75 8.99 -52.83 22.25
N ARG A 76 10.30 -52.83 22.01
CA ARG A 76 11.28 -53.89 22.23
C ARG A 76 12.68 -53.29 22.48
N ARG A 77 13.33 -53.69 23.58
CA ARG A 77 14.79 -53.67 23.74
C ARG A 77 15.27 -55.13 23.74
N ALA A 78 16.40 -55.32 23.07
CA ALA A 78 17.46 -56.29 23.31
C ALA A 78 17.20 -57.80 23.13
N ALA A 79 17.88 -58.37 22.13
CA ALA A 79 18.70 -59.59 22.23
C ALA A 79 19.77 -59.48 21.12
N LEU A 80 21.07 -59.34 21.39
CA LEU A 80 22.09 -60.24 21.97
C LEU A 80 22.95 -60.93 20.90
N LEU A 81 24.22 -60.49 20.88
CA LEU A 81 25.50 -61.20 20.66
C LEU A 81 25.81 -62.00 19.39
N ALA A 82 26.97 -61.61 18.83
CA ALA A 82 28.15 -62.41 18.48
C ALA A 82 28.05 -63.50 17.39
N GLY A 83 28.89 -63.32 16.37
CA GLY A 83 29.32 -64.36 15.44
C GLY A 83 30.43 -63.84 14.54
N ALA A 84 31.69 -64.08 14.95
CA ALA A 84 32.86 -63.91 14.12
C ALA A 84 33.04 -65.15 13.23
N GLY A 85 33.57 -64.98 12.01
CA GLY A 85 34.26 -66.06 11.29
C GLY A 85 33.93 -66.23 9.81
N VAL A 86 34.81 -65.66 8.97
CA VAL A 86 35.36 -66.21 7.72
C VAL A 86 34.39 -66.78 6.66
N LEU A 87 34.25 -66.05 5.54
CA LEU A 87 34.38 -66.65 4.21
C LEU A 87 34.81 -65.60 3.16
N LEU A 88 36.01 -65.83 2.65
CA LEU A 88 36.66 -65.08 1.58
C LEU A 88 36.15 -65.59 0.21
N ALA A 89 36.23 -64.71 -0.78
CA ALA A 89 36.25 -64.96 -2.24
C ALA A 89 34.90 -65.16 -2.97
N GLY A 90 34.60 -64.22 -3.87
CA GLY A 90 33.83 -64.53 -5.07
C GLY A 90 32.70 -63.59 -5.50
N ILE A 91 32.84 -62.25 -5.45
CA ILE A 91 32.01 -61.36 -6.28
C ILE A 91 32.87 -60.25 -6.90
N VAL A 92 33.39 -60.54 -8.08
CA VAL A 92 33.91 -59.53 -9.02
C VAL A 92 32.71 -59.03 -9.85
N GLY A 93 32.50 -57.71 -9.87
CA GLY A 93 31.87 -57.05 -11.02
C GLY A 93 30.36 -56.77 -10.96
N LEU A 94 29.88 -56.06 -9.93
CA LEU A 94 28.73 -55.16 -10.10
C LEU A 94 29.19 -53.77 -9.71
N ALA A 95 29.79 -53.06 -10.68
CA ALA A 95 29.92 -51.61 -10.58
C ALA A 95 28.50 -51.07 -10.45
N ALA A 96 28.12 -50.67 -9.23
CA ALA A 96 26.92 -49.92 -9.00
C ALA A 96 27.00 -48.70 -9.92
N SER A 97 26.21 -48.69 -10.99
CA SER A 97 26.01 -47.49 -11.78
C SER A 97 25.47 -46.47 -10.79
N ALA A 98 26.33 -45.55 -10.35
CA ALA A 98 25.91 -44.40 -9.59
C ALA A 98 24.88 -43.70 -10.46
N THR A 99 23.59 -43.88 -10.12
CA THR A 99 22.50 -43.19 -10.78
C THR A 99 22.81 -41.71 -10.56
N ALA A 100 23.12 -41.01 -11.65
CA ALA A 100 23.43 -39.60 -11.61
C ALA A 100 22.29 -38.92 -10.83
N VAL A 101 22.64 -38.29 -9.70
CA VAL A 101 21.67 -37.56 -8.89
C VAL A 101 21.01 -36.54 -9.83
N PRO A 102 19.68 -36.57 -10.00
CA PRO A 102 19.02 -35.65 -10.91
C PRO A 102 19.40 -34.22 -10.52
N THR A 103 20.02 -33.50 -11.47
CA THR A 103 20.59 -32.16 -11.25
C THR A 103 19.54 -31.06 -11.31
N GLY A 104 18.26 -31.42 -11.22
CA GLY A 104 17.13 -30.52 -11.38
C GLY A 104 15.83 -31.07 -10.80
N GLU A 105 14.92 -30.16 -10.48
CA GLU A 105 13.57 -30.44 -9.98
C GLU A 105 12.54 -29.82 -10.93
N SER A 106 11.48 -30.58 -11.24
CA SER A 106 10.32 -30.12 -11.99
C SER A 106 9.07 -30.13 -11.12
N TRP A 107 8.26 -29.07 -11.17
CA TRP A 107 6.97 -29.01 -10.48
C TRP A 107 5.93 -28.22 -11.28
N GLY A 108 4.67 -28.57 -11.09
CA GLY A 108 3.54 -27.74 -11.52
C GLY A 108 3.36 -26.60 -10.53
N ALA A 109 3.48 -25.36 -10.99
CA ALA A 109 3.24 -24.20 -10.15
C ALA A 109 1.75 -24.08 -9.83
N GLU A 110 1.45 -23.86 -8.55
CA GLU A 110 0.09 -23.64 -8.09
C GLU A 110 -0.38 -22.25 -8.52
N LEU A 111 -1.41 -22.19 -9.37
CA LEU A 111 -2.02 -20.95 -9.80
C LEU A 111 -3.10 -20.56 -8.79
N SER A 112 -2.71 -19.97 -7.67
CA SER A 112 -3.63 -19.41 -6.67
C SER A 112 -3.49 -17.88 -6.58
N VAL A 113 -4.61 -17.16 -6.68
CA VAL A 113 -4.67 -15.68 -6.60
C VAL A 113 -4.78 -15.21 -5.13
N SER A 114 -4.29 -16.04 -4.20
CA SER A 114 -4.40 -15.81 -2.76
C SER A 114 -3.12 -15.21 -2.16
N GLY A 115 -2.16 -14.81 -3.01
CA GLY A 115 -0.84 -14.32 -2.59
C GLY A 115 -0.75 -12.81 -2.37
N GLY A 116 -1.83 -12.04 -2.61
CA GLY A 116 -1.94 -10.60 -2.30
C GLY A 116 -1.16 -9.66 -3.22
N ASP A 117 -0.17 -10.15 -3.96
CA ASP A 117 0.64 -9.37 -4.93
C ASP A 117 0.12 -9.45 -6.38
N ASP A 118 -1.04 -10.09 -6.58
CA ASP A 118 -1.67 -10.26 -7.88
C ASP A 118 -2.41 -8.98 -8.29
N VAL A 119 -2.23 -8.57 -9.55
CA VAL A 119 -2.69 -7.30 -10.10
C VAL A 119 -3.54 -7.56 -11.33
N ASN A 120 -4.78 -7.07 -11.36
CA ASN A 120 -5.72 -7.21 -12.48
C ASN A 120 -5.86 -8.65 -13.03
N VAL A 121 -5.68 -9.67 -12.18
CA VAL A 121 -5.89 -11.08 -12.54
C VAL A 121 -6.84 -11.77 -11.56
N ARG A 122 -7.53 -12.80 -12.04
CA ARG A 122 -8.36 -13.69 -11.22
C ARG A 122 -8.27 -15.11 -11.71
N LEU A 123 -8.47 -16.07 -10.80
CA LEU A 123 -8.69 -17.47 -11.16
C LEU A 123 -10.18 -17.66 -11.48
N ALA A 124 -10.49 -18.08 -12.71
CA ALA A 124 -11.84 -18.39 -13.15
C ALA A 124 -11.81 -19.58 -14.12
N ASP A 125 -12.69 -20.55 -13.89
CA ASP A 125 -12.80 -21.78 -14.69
C ASP A 125 -11.47 -22.56 -14.78
N GLY A 126 -10.72 -22.58 -13.68
CA GLY A 126 -9.42 -23.25 -13.60
C GLY A 126 -8.29 -22.54 -14.38
N ALA A 127 -8.50 -21.29 -14.81
CA ALA A 127 -7.49 -20.51 -15.53
C ALA A 127 -7.31 -19.11 -14.92
N VAL A 128 -6.08 -18.60 -14.97
CA VAL A 128 -5.76 -17.21 -14.61
C VAL A 128 -6.11 -16.33 -15.80
N ARG A 129 -6.96 -15.33 -15.56
CA ARG A 129 -7.51 -14.40 -16.57
C ARG A 129 -7.39 -12.96 -16.09
N LEU A 130 -7.46 -12.01 -17.02
CA LEU A 130 -7.58 -10.59 -16.66
C LEU A 130 -8.94 -10.32 -16.00
N VAL A 131 -8.95 -9.47 -14.96
CA VAL A 131 -10.21 -9.01 -14.33
C VAL A 131 -10.89 -7.99 -15.23
N THR A 132 -10.13 -7.01 -15.69
CA THR A 132 -10.57 -5.94 -16.58
C THR A 132 -9.91 -6.12 -17.95
N PRO A 133 -10.60 -6.73 -18.92
CA PRO A 133 -10.05 -6.95 -20.25
C PRO A 133 -9.90 -5.63 -21.01
N SER A 134 -9.01 -5.63 -22.01
CA SER A 134 -8.63 -4.44 -22.78
C SER A 134 -9.83 -3.84 -23.51
N THR A 135 -9.96 -2.52 -23.51
CA THR A 135 -10.98 -1.82 -24.33
C THR A 135 -10.39 -1.47 -25.69
N GLU A 136 -11.21 -1.01 -26.64
CA GLU A 136 -10.71 -0.58 -27.95
C GLU A 136 -9.60 0.49 -27.87
N ARG A 137 -9.53 1.25 -26.78
CA ARG A 137 -8.61 2.39 -26.64
C ARG A 137 -7.41 2.13 -25.74
N LYS A 138 -7.38 1.05 -24.96
CA LYS A 138 -6.33 0.81 -23.97
C LYS A 138 -6.08 -0.69 -23.75
N ARG A 139 -4.83 -1.11 -23.94
CA ARG A 139 -4.36 -2.45 -23.56
C ARG A 139 -4.48 -2.62 -22.05
N SER A 140 -5.00 -3.77 -21.62
CA SER A 140 -5.02 -4.19 -20.22
C SER A 140 -3.83 -5.11 -19.97
N GLU A 141 -3.16 -4.90 -18.84
CA GLU A 141 -2.12 -5.77 -18.32
C GLU A 141 -2.56 -6.31 -16.96
N GLY A 142 -2.18 -7.54 -16.66
CA GLY A 142 -2.36 -8.13 -15.34
C GLY A 142 -1.16 -8.98 -15.00
N VAL A 143 -0.82 -9.05 -13.72
CA VAL A 143 0.36 -9.75 -13.22
C VAL A 143 -0.06 -10.68 -12.09
N MET A 144 0.33 -11.94 -12.18
CA MET A 144 0.20 -12.91 -11.10
C MET A 144 1.59 -13.21 -10.53
N VAL A 145 1.81 -13.03 -9.24
CA VAL A 145 3.08 -13.33 -8.58
C VAL A 145 2.94 -14.62 -7.78
N LEU A 146 3.70 -15.64 -8.16
CA LEU A 146 3.60 -16.95 -7.52
C LEU A 146 4.39 -16.98 -6.22
N ALA A 147 3.96 -17.84 -5.29
CA ALA A 147 4.67 -18.06 -4.04
C ALA A 147 6.13 -18.51 -4.31
N PRO A 148 7.12 -17.99 -3.56
CA PRO A 148 8.48 -18.45 -3.68
C PRO A 148 8.63 -19.95 -3.39
N ARG A 149 9.46 -20.64 -4.18
CA ARG A 149 9.77 -22.07 -3.98
C ARG A 149 11.24 -22.27 -3.68
N ARG A 150 11.56 -23.16 -2.74
CA ARG A 150 12.92 -23.68 -2.53
C ARG A 150 13.10 -24.97 -3.31
N PRO A 151 13.94 -25.00 -4.35
CA PRO A 151 14.23 -26.24 -5.07
C PRO A 151 15.03 -27.21 -4.19
N ALA A 152 14.95 -28.52 -4.48
CA ALA A 152 15.62 -29.59 -3.74
C ALA A 152 17.16 -29.49 -3.78
N ALA A 153 17.70 -28.83 -4.81
CA ALA A 153 19.13 -28.51 -4.93
C ALA A 153 19.30 -27.06 -5.39
N PRO A 154 20.42 -26.39 -5.03
CA PRO A 154 20.73 -25.09 -5.60
C PRO A 154 20.73 -25.12 -7.13
N ALA A 155 20.19 -24.09 -7.75
CA ALA A 155 20.03 -23.99 -9.20
C ALA A 155 20.42 -22.59 -9.69
N ASN A 156 20.90 -22.46 -10.92
CA ASN A 156 21.15 -21.18 -11.57
C ASN A 156 20.45 -21.07 -12.92
N ALA A 157 19.57 -22.02 -13.27
CA ALA A 157 18.82 -21.99 -14.49
C ALA A 157 17.39 -22.52 -14.29
N ILE A 158 16.43 -21.90 -14.98
CA ILE A 158 15.01 -22.25 -14.92
C ILE A 158 14.45 -22.35 -16.34
N THR A 159 13.73 -23.41 -16.64
CA THR A 159 12.86 -23.52 -17.82
C THR A 159 11.41 -23.37 -17.38
N ALA A 160 10.63 -22.63 -18.17
CA ALA A 160 9.20 -22.45 -17.96
C ALA A 160 8.41 -23.02 -19.16
N ASP A 161 7.44 -23.88 -18.86
CA ASP A 161 6.48 -24.40 -19.83
C ASP A 161 5.07 -23.94 -19.43
N LEU A 162 4.50 -23.07 -20.26
CA LEU A 162 3.24 -22.37 -20.01
C LEU A 162 2.17 -22.92 -20.95
N THR A 163 1.08 -23.42 -20.38
CA THR A 163 -0.14 -23.76 -21.14
C THR A 163 -1.14 -22.61 -21.00
N ALA A 164 -1.49 -21.99 -22.14
CA ALA A 164 -2.39 -20.85 -22.19
C ALA A 164 -3.28 -20.89 -23.45
N ASP A 165 -4.51 -20.37 -23.34
CA ASP A 165 -5.33 -19.95 -24.47
C ASP A 165 -5.03 -18.47 -24.76
N LEU A 166 -4.51 -18.21 -25.95
CA LEU A 166 -4.04 -16.89 -26.38
C LEU A 166 -4.77 -16.48 -27.66
N PRO A 167 -5.98 -15.91 -27.55
CA PRO A 167 -6.67 -15.35 -28.70
C PRO A 167 -5.83 -14.28 -29.41
N PRO A 168 -6.11 -13.96 -30.69
CA PRO A 168 -5.37 -12.95 -31.44
C PRO A 168 -5.26 -11.61 -30.70
N GLY A 169 -4.05 -11.04 -30.70
CA GLY A 169 -3.76 -9.76 -30.03
C GLY A 169 -3.54 -9.84 -28.51
N THR A 170 -3.63 -11.03 -27.91
CA THR A 170 -3.28 -11.28 -26.51
C THR A 170 -1.89 -11.89 -26.36
N SER A 171 -1.31 -11.81 -25.17
CA SER A 171 -0.08 -12.54 -24.83
C SER A 171 -0.03 -12.95 -23.36
N ALA A 172 0.72 -14.01 -23.07
CA ALA A 172 1.13 -14.36 -21.72
C ALA A 172 2.64 -14.61 -21.68
N ARG A 173 3.31 -14.14 -20.63
CA ARG A 173 4.76 -14.30 -20.42
C ARG A 173 5.05 -14.72 -19.00
N VAL A 174 6.08 -15.54 -18.80
CA VAL A 174 6.59 -15.88 -17.47
C VAL A 174 7.93 -15.17 -17.26
N ASP A 175 8.05 -14.46 -16.15
CA ASP A 175 9.34 -13.92 -15.68
C ASP A 175 9.77 -14.67 -14.42
N VAL A 176 11.08 -14.89 -14.26
CA VAL A 176 11.65 -15.60 -13.10
C VAL A 176 12.71 -14.76 -12.40
N ARG A 177 12.89 -14.99 -11.10
CA ARG A 177 14.00 -14.45 -10.29
C ARG A 177 14.47 -15.47 -9.26
N GLY A 178 15.68 -15.28 -8.75
CA GLY A 178 16.26 -16.09 -7.68
C GLY A 178 16.76 -15.22 -6.52
N ILE A 179 16.77 -15.77 -5.31
CA ILE A 179 17.43 -15.12 -4.17
C ILE A 179 18.95 -15.18 -4.38
N LEU A 180 19.61 -14.03 -4.23
CA LEU A 180 21.06 -13.88 -4.34
C LEU A 180 21.72 -14.33 -3.02
N PRO A 181 23.04 -14.61 -3.02
CA PRO A 181 23.78 -14.92 -1.79
C PRO A 181 23.68 -13.83 -0.70
N THR A 182 23.38 -12.59 -1.09
CA THR A 182 23.15 -11.46 -0.17
C THR A 182 21.79 -11.51 0.53
N GLY A 183 20.90 -12.45 0.17
CA GLY A 183 19.52 -12.52 0.63
C GLY A 183 18.55 -11.62 -0.15
N ALA A 184 19.04 -10.76 -1.05
CA ALA A 184 18.19 -9.94 -1.92
C ALA A 184 17.67 -10.75 -3.12
N TRP A 185 16.52 -10.37 -3.68
CA TRP A 185 16.03 -10.96 -4.93
C TRP A 185 16.79 -10.41 -6.15
N SER A 186 17.06 -11.27 -7.13
CA SER A 186 17.50 -10.81 -8.44
C SER A 186 16.41 -10.00 -9.16
N ARG A 187 16.80 -9.28 -10.20
CA ARG A 187 15.85 -8.69 -11.15
C ARG A 187 15.00 -9.80 -11.78
N TRP A 188 13.77 -9.46 -12.18
CA TRP A 188 12.92 -10.35 -12.99
C TRP A 188 13.53 -10.54 -14.38
N ILE A 189 13.65 -11.79 -14.82
CA ILE A 189 14.21 -12.17 -16.12
C ILE A 189 13.10 -12.86 -16.92
N PRO A 190 12.70 -12.32 -18.08
CA PRO A 190 11.73 -12.96 -18.95
C PRO A 190 12.22 -14.32 -19.43
N THR A 191 11.38 -15.33 -19.27
CA THR A 191 11.62 -16.66 -19.84
C THR A 191 11.15 -16.71 -21.29
N LYS A 192 11.73 -17.62 -22.08
CA LYS A 192 11.23 -17.99 -23.40
C LYS A 192 10.67 -19.41 -23.28
N GLY A 193 9.47 -19.66 -23.79
CA GLY A 193 8.77 -20.93 -23.61
C GLY A 193 9.66 -22.14 -23.96
N GLY A 194 9.82 -23.06 -23.01
CA GLY A 194 10.66 -24.26 -23.12
C GLY A 194 12.17 -24.01 -23.15
N ALA A 195 12.63 -22.76 -23.29
CA ALA A 195 14.04 -22.42 -23.28
C ALA A 195 14.55 -22.16 -21.85
N ARG A 196 15.81 -22.54 -21.63
CA ARG A 196 16.50 -22.35 -20.36
C ARG A 196 16.82 -20.87 -20.14
N THR A 197 16.40 -20.33 -19.00
CA THR A 197 16.69 -18.97 -18.53
C THR A 197 17.72 -19.03 -17.42
N VAL A 198 18.89 -18.41 -17.63
CA VAL A 198 20.00 -18.41 -16.65
C VAL A 198 19.85 -17.24 -15.69
N LEU A 199 19.92 -17.53 -14.39
CA LEU A 199 19.91 -16.55 -13.31
C LEU A 199 21.32 -16.00 -13.06
N PRO A 200 21.45 -14.77 -12.53
CA PRO A 200 22.76 -14.13 -12.33
C PRO A 200 23.63 -14.79 -11.25
N ALA A 201 23.04 -15.63 -10.40
CA ALA A 201 23.73 -16.39 -9.37
C ALA A 201 23.02 -17.72 -9.11
N THR A 202 23.76 -18.68 -8.56
CA THR A 202 23.16 -19.87 -7.96
C THR A 202 22.24 -19.46 -6.82
N THR A 203 21.04 -20.02 -6.80
CA THR A 203 19.99 -19.66 -5.87
C THR A 203 19.42 -20.89 -5.17
N THR A 204 18.97 -20.68 -3.93
CA THR A 204 18.27 -21.67 -3.11
C THR A 204 16.75 -21.42 -3.06
N GLN A 205 16.29 -20.32 -3.65
CA GLN A 205 14.88 -19.95 -3.69
C GLN A 205 14.57 -19.22 -4.99
N VAL A 206 13.55 -19.67 -5.69
CA VAL A 206 13.10 -19.13 -6.97
C VAL A 206 11.70 -18.55 -6.82
N GLN A 207 11.39 -17.55 -7.64
CA GLN A 207 10.03 -17.04 -7.77
C GLN A 207 9.73 -16.80 -9.24
N ALA A 208 8.48 -17.04 -9.62
CA ALA A 208 7.98 -16.78 -10.96
C ALA A 208 6.80 -15.80 -10.88
N ARG A 209 6.61 -15.02 -11.93
CA ARG A 209 5.39 -14.24 -12.15
C ARG A 209 4.88 -14.46 -13.57
N ILE A 210 3.58 -14.42 -13.75
CA ILE A 210 2.89 -14.51 -15.04
C ILE A 210 2.38 -13.12 -15.38
N VAL A 211 2.73 -12.60 -16.55
CA VAL A 211 2.24 -11.32 -17.09
C VAL A 211 1.28 -11.63 -18.22
N LEU A 212 0.04 -11.14 -18.10
CA LEU A 212 -1.03 -11.26 -19.09
C LEU A 212 -1.24 -9.92 -19.76
N THR A 213 -1.39 -9.91 -21.09
CA THR A 213 -1.73 -8.72 -21.86
C THR A 213 -2.96 -9.00 -22.71
N GLY A 214 -3.99 -8.18 -22.53
CA GLY A 214 -5.26 -8.25 -23.26
C GLY A 214 -5.15 -7.62 -24.65
N GLY A 215 -5.93 -8.16 -25.58
CA GLY A 215 -6.08 -7.65 -26.95
C GLY A 215 -7.24 -6.67 -27.06
N SER A 216 -7.31 -5.92 -28.17
CA SER A 216 -8.46 -5.03 -28.44
C SER A 216 -9.80 -5.78 -28.39
N GLY A 217 -10.88 -5.10 -27.99
CA GLY A 217 -12.24 -5.66 -28.02
C GLY A 217 -12.56 -6.63 -26.87
N ALA A 218 -12.01 -6.40 -25.68
CA ALA A 218 -12.24 -7.18 -24.46
C ALA A 218 -11.78 -8.66 -24.54
N VAL A 219 -10.86 -8.96 -25.45
CA VAL A 219 -10.29 -10.30 -25.59
C VAL A 219 -9.19 -10.50 -24.53
N SER A 220 -9.34 -11.54 -23.70
CA SER A 220 -8.40 -11.84 -22.60
C SER A 220 -7.66 -13.15 -22.82
N PRO A 221 -6.35 -13.22 -22.54
CA PRO A 221 -5.65 -14.50 -22.43
C PRO A 221 -6.17 -15.29 -21.22
N ALA A 222 -5.96 -16.60 -21.23
CA ALA A 222 -6.25 -17.50 -20.11
C ALA A 222 -5.11 -18.49 -19.90
N VAL A 223 -4.47 -18.47 -18.73
CA VAL A 223 -3.38 -19.40 -18.40
C VAL A 223 -3.93 -20.54 -17.55
N GLN A 224 -3.85 -21.77 -18.05
CA GLN A 224 -4.36 -22.95 -17.32
C GLN A 224 -3.30 -23.61 -16.44
N ARG A 225 -2.02 -23.55 -16.86
CA ARG A 225 -0.96 -24.32 -16.19
C ARG A 225 0.41 -23.72 -16.44
N LEU A 226 1.27 -23.79 -15.44
CA LEU A 226 2.69 -23.48 -15.55
C LEU A 226 3.51 -24.61 -14.93
N TRP A 227 4.44 -25.17 -15.70
CA TRP A 227 5.49 -26.06 -15.21
C TRP A 227 6.82 -25.32 -15.15
N LEU A 228 7.53 -25.50 -14.06
CA LEU A 228 8.87 -24.95 -13.86
C LEU A 228 9.84 -26.09 -13.64
N THR A 229 10.99 -26.02 -14.30
CA THR A 229 12.11 -26.95 -14.12
C THR A 229 13.35 -26.17 -13.75
N THR A 230 13.92 -26.48 -12.60
CA THR A 230 15.22 -25.94 -12.18
C THR A 230 16.35 -26.84 -12.65
N SER A 231 17.50 -26.25 -12.95
CA SER A 231 18.73 -26.99 -13.25
C SER A 231 19.95 -26.17 -12.86
N SER A 232 21.07 -26.86 -12.71
CA SER A 232 22.38 -26.23 -12.59
C SER A 232 23.15 -26.30 -13.90
N THR A 233 23.78 -25.19 -14.29
CA THR A 233 24.70 -25.11 -15.42
C THR A 233 26.08 -24.69 -14.93
N SER A 234 27.10 -25.46 -15.32
CA SER A 234 28.52 -25.15 -15.05
C SER A 234 28.99 -23.87 -15.75
N THR A 235 28.27 -23.42 -16.78
CA THR A 235 28.48 -22.13 -17.40
C THR A 235 28.13 -21.03 -16.39
N ALA A 236 29.11 -20.59 -15.61
CA ALA A 236 29.02 -19.33 -14.90
C ALA A 236 28.72 -18.25 -15.97
N PRO A 237 27.65 -17.45 -15.84
CA PRO A 237 27.51 -16.28 -16.67
C PRO A 237 28.78 -15.47 -16.45
N SER A 238 29.56 -15.28 -17.53
CA SER A 238 30.73 -14.42 -17.49
C SER A 238 30.25 -13.11 -16.85
N PRO A 239 30.82 -12.69 -15.69
CA PRO A 239 30.32 -11.53 -14.98
C PRO A 239 30.25 -10.40 -15.99
N ALA A 240 29.01 -9.92 -16.24
CA ALA A 240 28.79 -8.82 -17.16
C ALA A 240 29.77 -7.74 -16.73
N THR A 241 30.77 -7.48 -17.56
CA THR A 241 31.81 -6.49 -17.28
C THR A 241 31.05 -5.22 -16.96
N ALA A 242 31.05 -4.83 -15.69
CA ALA A 242 30.45 -3.58 -15.27
C ALA A 242 31.03 -2.52 -16.24
N PRO A 243 30.20 -1.67 -16.85
CA PRO A 243 30.71 -0.62 -17.73
C PRO A 243 31.80 0.09 -16.95
N VAL A 244 33.03 0.05 -17.50
CA VAL A 244 34.18 0.73 -16.92
C VAL A 244 33.72 2.16 -16.69
N ALA A 245 33.63 2.57 -15.43
CA ALA A 245 33.32 3.96 -15.10
C ALA A 245 34.31 4.82 -15.89
N PRO A 246 33.84 5.83 -16.66
CA PRO A 246 34.74 6.68 -17.42
C PRO A 246 35.79 7.20 -16.44
N SER A 247 37.06 6.90 -16.73
CA SER A 247 38.17 7.38 -15.93
C SER A 247 38.05 8.90 -15.91
N THR A 248 37.72 9.47 -14.75
CA THR A 248 37.77 10.91 -14.54
C THR A 248 39.21 11.35 -14.80
N THR A 249 39.43 11.93 -15.97
CA THR A 249 40.60 12.75 -16.26
C THR A 249 40.71 13.77 -15.12
N ALA A 250 41.85 13.74 -14.42
CA ALA A 250 42.15 14.65 -13.35
C ALA A 250 41.92 16.10 -13.82
N ALA A 251 41.12 16.84 -13.05
CA ALA A 251 40.91 18.26 -13.28
C ALA A 251 42.26 18.99 -13.28
N PRO A 252 42.53 19.90 -14.24
CA PRO A 252 43.71 20.75 -14.19
C PRO A 252 43.71 21.59 -12.91
N PRO A 253 44.89 21.93 -12.37
CA PRO A 253 45.01 22.70 -11.15
C PRO A 253 44.35 24.08 -11.29
N PRO A 254 43.74 24.62 -10.21
CA PRO A 254 43.06 25.90 -10.25
C PRO A 254 44.04 27.03 -10.56
N ALA A 255 43.65 27.91 -11.49
CA ALA A 255 44.36 29.14 -11.80
C ALA A 255 44.38 30.09 -10.58
N PRO A 256 45.44 30.90 -10.40
CA PRO A 256 45.57 31.80 -9.27
C PRO A 256 44.51 32.90 -9.27
N THR A 257 43.92 33.12 -8.11
CA THR A 257 42.90 34.14 -7.81
C THR A 257 43.44 35.56 -8.03
N PRO A 258 42.73 36.45 -8.75
CA PRO A 258 43.10 37.86 -8.83
C PRO A 258 42.81 38.60 -7.51
N PRO A 259 43.56 39.66 -7.18
CA PRO A 259 43.47 40.36 -5.90
C PRO A 259 42.15 41.14 -5.76
N GLN A 260 41.55 41.05 -4.58
CA GLN A 260 40.37 41.81 -4.16
C GLN A 260 40.72 43.29 -3.96
N SER A 261 39.96 44.16 -4.62
CA SER A 261 39.98 45.60 -4.41
C SER A 261 39.11 45.98 -3.22
N THR A 262 39.71 46.64 -2.23
CA THR A 262 39.07 47.21 -1.04
C THR A 262 38.32 48.49 -1.41
N ALA A 263 36.99 48.48 -1.27
CA ALA A 263 36.16 49.68 -1.38
C ALA A 263 35.81 50.22 0.02
N ALA A 264 36.03 51.53 0.18
CA ALA A 264 35.94 52.29 1.41
C ALA A 264 34.49 52.57 1.88
N ALA A 265 34.37 52.81 3.18
CA ALA A 265 33.15 53.18 3.90
C ALA A 265 32.65 54.60 3.58
N PRO A 266 31.32 54.87 3.67
CA PRO A 266 30.82 56.23 3.74
C PRO A 266 30.47 56.67 5.18
N SER A 267 30.80 57.93 5.49
CA SER A 267 30.40 58.67 6.70
C SER A 267 28.99 59.27 6.57
N PRO A 268 28.32 59.61 7.69
CA PRO A 268 26.94 60.13 7.70
C PRO A 268 26.90 61.66 7.81
N SER A 269 25.87 62.32 7.25
CA SER A 269 25.49 63.70 7.61
C SER A 269 24.09 64.10 7.12
N HIS A 270 23.25 64.47 8.10
CA HIS A 270 22.28 65.59 8.21
C HIS A 270 21.16 65.89 7.18
N THR A 271 19.95 65.96 7.75
CA THR A 271 18.65 66.65 7.40
C THR A 271 18.85 68.18 7.20
N PRO A 272 17.95 69.03 6.61
CA PRO A 272 16.48 69.03 6.72
C PRO A 272 15.55 69.59 5.60
N ALA A 273 14.25 69.31 5.78
CA ALA A 273 12.99 70.01 5.44
C ALA A 273 12.84 70.98 4.24
N ALA A 274 11.74 70.82 3.46
CA ALA A 274 10.82 71.90 3.05
C ALA A 274 9.52 71.36 2.39
N GLN A 275 8.43 72.09 2.64
CA GLN A 275 7.06 71.91 2.15
C GLN A 275 6.85 72.40 0.68
N VAL A 276 5.63 72.13 0.17
CA VAL A 276 4.76 73.01 -0.67
C VAL A 276 4.40 72.51 -2.09
N ALA A 277 3.07 72.35 -2.25
CA ALA A 277 2.15 72.60 -3.38
C ALA A 277 2.00 71.67 -4.60
N VAL A 278 0.70 71.38 -4.82
CA VAL A 278 -0.04 70.92 -6.01
C VAL A 278 -0.21 72.11 -7.01
N PRO A 279 -0.41 71.90 -8.33
CA PRO A 279 -1.76 71.79 -8.94
C PRO A 279 -1.84 70.63 -9.98
N GLY A 280 -3.00 69.97 -10.19
CA GLY A 280 -4.02 70.30 -11.22
C GLY A 280 -3.52 69.91 -12.63
N VAL A 281 -4.21 69.18 -13.51
CA VAL A 281 -5.59 69.32 -14.02
C VAL A 281 -5.91 68.15 -14.97
N GLY A 282 -7.21 67.79 -15.06
CA GLY A 282 -7.88 67.20 -16.25
C GLY A 282 -7.85 65.67 -16.35
N GLY A 283 -8.94 64.90 -16.32
CA GLY A 283 -10.35 65.19 -16.59
C GLY A 283 -10.80 64.41 -17.83
N LEU A 284 -11.68 63.42 -17.66
CA LEU A 284 -12.78 63.06 -18.58
C LEU A 284 -13.71 62.01 -17.94
N SER A 285 -14.89 62.51 -17.58
CA SER A 285 -16.19 61.87 -17.32
C SER A 285 -16.69 61.08 -18.57
N ILE A 286 -17.74 60.24 -18.65
CA ILE A 286 -18.84 59.72 -17.82
C ILE A 286 -19.61 58.72 -18.72
N LEU A 287 -20.22 57.67 -18.14
CA LEU A 287 -21.50 57.02 -18.52
C LEU A 287 -21.71 55.83 -17.56
N SER A 288 -22.37 56.05 -16.42
CA SER A 288 -23.81 55.79 -16.13
C SER A 288 -24.13 54.33 -15.74
N ALA A 289 -24.72 54.20 -14.54
CA ALA A 289 -25.23 53.01 -13.86
C ALA A 289 -26.61 52.55 -14.41
N PRO A 290 -27.24 51.47 -13.88
CA PRO A 290 -27.91 51.45 -12.56
C PRO A 290 -27.48 50.22 -11.70
N GLU A 291 -27.27 50.33 -10.38
CA GLU A 291 -28.23 50.41 -9.26
C GLU A 291 -28.93 49.09 -8.92
N GLU A 292 -28.42 48.41 -7.88
CA GLU A 292 -29.09 47.51 -6.91
C GLU A 292 -27.97 47.09 -5.92
N GLY A 293 -27.89 47.63 -4.69
CA GLY A 293 -28.76 47.28 -3.57
C GLY A 293 -27.93 46.58 -2.47
N SER A 294 -27.07 47.32 -1.75
CA SER A 294 -26.32 46.81 -0.59
C SER A 294 -27.13 46.97 0.71
N PRO A 295 -27.25 45.94 1.57
CA PRO A 295 -27.69 46.14 2.94
C PRO A 295 -26.51 46.49 3.85
N SER A 296 -26.61 47.67 4.46
CA SER A 296 -25.79 48.12 5.58
C SER A 296 -26.34 47.53 6.88
N THR A 297 -25.52 46.83 7.67
CA THR A 297 -25.89 46.38 9.02
C THR A 297 -25.65 47.49 10.04
N THR A 298 -26.76 48.05 10.51
CA THR A 298 -26.85 49.01 11.61
C THR A 298 -26.58 48.33 12.94
N VAL A 299 -25.57 48.82 13.68
CA VAL A 299 -25.37 48.52 15.11
C VAL A 299 -26.45 49.25 15.90
N THR A 300 -27.36 48.48 16.50
CA THR A 300 -28.37 48.99 17.44
C THR A 300 -27.97 48.60 18.85
N THR A 301 -27.68 49.59 19.68
CA THR A 301 -27.54 49.47 21.13
C THR A 301 -28.89 49.77 21.79
N VAL A 302 -29.34 48.88 22.69
CA VAL A 302 -30.45 49.13 23.63
C VAL A 302 -30.06 48.51 24.99
N PRO A 303 -30.40 49.15 26.13
CA PRO A 303 -29.85 48.82 27.45
C PRO A 303 -30.77 47.93 28.32
N THR A 304 -30.32 47.70 29.57
CA THR A 304 -31.06 47.23 30.77
C THR A 304 -31.41 45.72 30.80
N THR A 305 -31.37 44.97 31.91
CA THR A 305 -31.33 45.21 33.37
C THR A 305 -30.91 43.89 34.07
N SER A 306 -30.18 43.98 35.18
CA SER A 306 -30.03 42.90 36.18
C SER A 306 -31.38 42.46 36.76
N PRO A 307 -31.48 41.20 37.21
CA PRO A 307 -32.19 40.95 38.45
C PRO A 307 -31.38 40.16 39.48
N ASP A 308 -31.81 40.44 40.69
CA ASP A 308 -31.28 40.20 42.00
C ASP A 308 -31.49 38.76 42.50
N ALA A 309 -30.83 38.47 43.60
CA ALA A 309 -30.84 37.22 44.34
C ALA A 309 -32.25 36.84 44.85
N GLY A 310 -32.60 35.56 44.66
CA GLY A 310 -33.79 34.92 45.24
C GLY A 310 -33.40 33.70 46.07
N THR A 311 -33.51 33.83 47.38
CA THR A 311 -33.35 32.81 48.42
C THR A 311 -34.44 31.75 48.34
N GLY A 312 -34.06 30.49 48.14
CA GLY A 312 -34.94 29.32 48.15
C GLY A 312 -34.59 28.36 49.30
N THR A 313 -35.43 28.37 50.34
CA THR A 313 -35.34 27.57 51.55
C THR A 313 -35.74 26.11 51.27
N THR A 314 -34.82 25.15 51.48
CA THR A 314 -35.17 23.72 51.54
C THR A 314 -34.97 23.14 52.94
N LYS A 315 -36.07 22.59 53.44
CA LYS A 315 -36.36 21.95 54.73
C LYS A 315 -35.33 20.89 55.18
N PRO A 316 -34.89 20.88 56.45
CA PRO A 316 -34.08 19.80 57.01
C PRO A 316 -34.97 18.59 57.37
N SER A 317 -34.65 17.42 56.81
CA SER A 317 -35.24 16.14 57.22
C SER A 317 -34.46 15.59 58.41
N THR A 318 -35.09 15.59 59.58
CA THR A 318 -34.62 14.92 60.80
C THR A 318 -34.80 13.40 60.67
N THR A 319 -33.69 12.67 60.51
CA THR A 319 -33.69 11.21 60.63
C THR A 319 -33.08 10.80 61.97
N LYS A 320 -33.89 10.09 62.75
CA LYS A 320 -33.64 9.58 64.10
C LYS A 320 -32.43 8.60 64.14
N PRO A 321 -31.49 8.71 65.09
CA PRO A 321 -30.44 7.72 65.27
C PRO A 321 -31.03 6.41 65.81
N GLY A 322 -31.02 5.37 64.98
CA GLY A 322 -31.32 3.99 65.41
C GLY A 322 -30.03 3.30 65.86
N THR A 323 -30.01 2.86 67.12
CA THR A 323 -28.97 2.02 67.72
C THR A 323 -28.97 0.64 67.06
N THR A 324 -28.06 0.41 66.11
CA THR A 324 -27.82 -0.93 65.54
C THR A 324 -26.68 -1.64 66.26
N LYS A 325 -27.04 -2.78 66.84
CA LYS A 325 -26.19 -3.80 67.48
C LYS A 325 -25.05 -4.25 66.55
N PRO A 326 -23.80 -4.43 67.06
CA PRO A 326 -22.71 -4.98 66.27
C PRO A 326 -23.02 -6.42 65.84
N GLY A 327 -23.40 -6.60 64.59
CA GLY A 327 -23.53 -7.89 63.94
C GLY A 327 -22.17 -8.34 63.42
N ALA A 328 -21.73 -9.54 63.80
CA ALA A 328 -20.48 -10.14 63.34
C ALA A 328 -20.40 -10.14 61.80
N THR A 329 -19.38 -9.49 61.26
CA THR A 329 -19.08 -9.41 59.83
C THR A 329 -18.70 -10.81 59.34
N LYS A 330 -19.63 -11.46 58.62
CA LYS A 330 -19.37 -12.70 57.91
C LYS A 330 -18.31 -12.41 56.84
N PRO A 331 -17.20 -13.19 56.75
CA PRO A 331 -16.19 -13.00 55.72
C PRO A 331 -16.85 -13.11 54.35
N SER A 332 -16.82 -12.01 53.58
CA SER A 332 -17.20 -12.03 52.17
C SER A 332 -16.20 -12.92 51.45
N THR A 333 -16.62 -14.11 51.06
CA THR A 333 -15.90 -14.96 50.12
C THR A 333 -15.91 -14.27 48.77
N THR A 334 -14.90 -13.45 48.51
CA THR A 334 -14.67 -12.81 47.22
C THR A 334 -14.36 -13.91 46.21
N LYS A 335 -15.35 -14.24 45.37
CA LYS A 335 -15.16 -15.11 44.20
C LYS A 335 -14.02 -14.53 43.36
N PRO A 336 -12.94 -15.28 43.07
CA PRO A 336 -11.85 -14.80 42.22
C PRO A 336 -12.43 -14.25 40.91
N ALA A 337 -12.06 -13.01 40.57
CA ALA A 337 -12.46 -12.41 39.32
C ALA A 337 -12.03 -13.34 38.17
N ALA A 338 -12.97 -13.65 37.28
CA ALA A 338 -12.65 -14.44 36.10
C ALA A 338 -11.50 -13.75 35.35
N PRO A 339 -10.49 -14.49 34.87
CA PRO A 339 -9.38 -13.92 34.12
C PRO A 339 -9.92 -13.06 32.96
N ALA A 340 -9.41 -11.84 32.81
CA ALA A 340 -9.75 -11.00 31.68
C ALA A 340 -9.46 -11.78 30.38
N ALA A 341 -10.42 -11.78 29.45
CA ALA A 341 -10.22 -12.41 28.15
C ALA A 341 -8.96 -11.83 27.49
N ALA A 342 -8.16 -12.69 26.86
CA ALA A 342 -6.97 -12.26 26.13
C ALA A 342 -7.39 -11.24 25.05
N ALA A 343 -6.61 -10.16 24.93
CA ALA A 343 -6.85 -9.16 23.89
C ALA A 343 -6.82 -9.84 22.50
N PRO A 344 -7.71 -9.44 21.58
CA PRO A 344 -7.68 -9.98 20.23
C PRO A 344 -6.33 -9.68 19.57
N LYS A 345 -5.85 -10.61 18.74
CA LYS A 345 -4.53 -10.50 18.08
C LYS A 345 -4.65 -9.68 16.79
N ALA A 346 -3.66 -8.84 16.50
CA ALA A 346 -3.53 -8.18 15.20
C ALA A 346 -3.45 -9.21 14.05
N LEU A 347 -4.03 -8.85 12.90
CA LEU A 347 -3.92 -9.62 11.66
C LEU A 347 -2.48 -9.59 11.12
N TRP A 348 -1.80 -8.45 11.29
CA TRP A 348 -0.41 -8.25 10.94
C TRP A 348 0.28 -7.30 11.93
N ASP A 349 1.55 -7.56 12.20
CA ASP A 349 2.42 -6.77 13.05
C ASP A 349 3.76 -6.58 12.35
N SER A 350 4.26 -5.35 12.35
CA SER A 350 5.55 -4.99 11.76
C SER A 350 6.76 -5.69 12.39
N ASP A 351 6.68 -6.08 13.66
CA ASP A 351 7.76 -6.63 14.49
C ASP A 351 9.13 -6.00 14.18
N ILE A 352 9.21 -4.67 14.19
CA ILE A 352 10.44 -3.96 13.78
C ILE A 352 11.64 -4.36 14.67
N THR A 353 11.38 -4.70 15.93
CA THR A 353 12.42 -5.15 16.86
C THR A 353 13.03 -6.49 16.45
N GLY A 354 12.19 -7.48 16.14
CA GLY A 354 12.61 -8.83 15.77
C GLY A 354 12.95 -9.01 14.29
N GLN A 355 12.19 -8.38 13.40
CA GLN A 355 12.25 -8.58 11.95
C GLN A 355 12.83 -7.40 11.18
N ALA A 356 13.01 -6.23 11.79
CA ALA A 356 13.43 -5.02 11.10
C ALA A 356 12.55 -4.69 9.88
N LEU A 357 13.05 -4.95 8.65
CA LEU A 357 12.32 -4.76 7.40
C LEU A 357 11.69 -6.05 6.85
N GLY A 358 11.85 -7.19 7.53
CA GLY A 358 11.38 -8.50 7.05
C GLY A 358 9.86 -8.63 6.90
N MET A 359 9.08 -7.75 7.53
CA MET A 359 7.62 -7.71 7.42
C MET A 359 7.12 -6.78 6.30
N PHE A 360 8.02 -6.23 5.49
CA PHE A 360 7.69 -5.31 4.40
C PHE A 360 8.11 -5.91 3.05
N LYS A 361 7.37 -5.56 2.00
CA LYS A 361 7.65 -6.00 0.63
C LYS A 361 8.88 -5.27 0.06
N ASP A 362 9.72 -6.01 -0.64
CA ASP A 362 10.83 -5.45 -1.41
C ASP A 362 10.31 -4.80 -2.71
N THR A 363 10.28 -3.47 -2.71
CA THR A 363 9.59 -2.65 -3.69
C THR A 363 10.54 -1.56 -4.23
N PRO A 364 11.21 -1.79 -5.38
CA PRO A 364 12.33 -0.97 -5.84
C PRO A 364 11.95 0.49 -6.22
N TRP A 365 10.66 0.81 -6.38
CA TRP A 365 10.16 2.13 -6.80
C TRP A 365 9.80 3.08 -5.65
N ASN A 366 10.06 2.68 -4.40
CA ASN A 366 9.63 3.43 -3.23
C ASN A 366 10.66 4.44 -2.70
N PHE A 367 11.82 4.57 -3.36
CA PHE A 367 12.88 5.50 -2.98
C PHE A 367 13.25 6.40 -4.16
N VAL A 368 12.86 7.68 -4.08
CA VAL A 368 13.11 8.69 -5.12
C VAL A 368 13.73 9.92 -4.45
N GLY A 369 15.04 10.10 -4.65
CA GLY A 369 15.82 11.16 -4.03
C GLY A 369 16.15 10.92 -2.55
N ALA A 370 15.81 9.76 -2.00
CA ALA A 370 16.05 9.39 -0.61
C ALA A 370 16.59 7.96 -0.48
N LYS A 371 17.12 7.62 0.70
CA LYS A 371 17.63 6.27 1.01
C LYS A 371 16.53 5.41 1.63
N GLN A 372 16.73 4.10 1.61
CA GLN A 372 15.93 3.15 2.37
C GLN A 372 16.00 3.47 3.87
N PRO A 373 14.91 3.28 4.65
CA PRO A 373 14.96 3.47 6.09
C PRO A 373 16.00 2.57 6.76
N THR A 374 16.63 3.10 7.81
CA THR A 374 17.60 2.38 8.62
C THR A 374 16.96 1.93 9.93
N VAL A 375 17.34 0.77 10.43
CA VAL A 375 16.92 0.31 11.76
C VAL A 375 17.76 1.02 12.82
N VAL A 376 17.10 1.64 13.78
CA VAL A 376 17.73 2.35 14.91
C VAL A 376 17.10 1.89 16.24
N PRO A 377 17.74 2.09 17.39
CA PRO A 377 17.04 2.02 18.67
C PRO A 377 15.85 2.99 18.66
N ALA A 378 14.68 2.54 19.14
CA ALA A 378 13.52 3.41 19.26
C ALA A 378 13.79 4.45 20.36
N THR A 379 13.64 5.74 20.05
CA THR A 379 14.01 6.82 20.98
C THR A 379 13.28 6.73 22.32
N ASP A 380 12.00 6.38 22.30
CA ASP A 380 11.13 6.42 23.50
C ASP A 380 10.68 5.04 23.99
N LEU A 381 11.23 3.96 23.42
CA LEU A 381 10.86 2.57 23.78
C LEU A 381 12.13 1.77 24.10
N PRO A 382 12.58 1.73 25.38
CA PRO A 382 13.80 1.03 25.78
C PRO A 382 13.79 -0.44 25.32
N GLY A 383 14.89 -0.86 24.68
CA GLY A 383 15.05 -2.22 24.17
C GLY A 383 14.31 -2.51 22.85
N GLN A 384 13.51 -1.58 22.34
CA GLN A 384 12.85 -1.72 21.05
C GLN A 384 13.64 -1.02 19.93
N LYS A 385 13.32 -1.37 18.68
CA LYS A 385 13.87 -0.73 17.49
C LYS A 385 12.79 0.05 16.74
N ALA A 386 13.22 1.01 15.94
CA ALA A 386 12.40 1.77 15.02
C ALA A 386 13.02 1.77 13.62
N LEU A 387 12.19 1.99 12.61
CA LEU A 387 12.63 2.35 11.27
C LEU A 387 12.76 3.87 11.20
N LYS A 388 13.97 4.36 10.96
CA LYS A 388 14.25 5.78 10.74
C LYS A 388 14.28 6.06 9.25
N PHE A 389 13.42 6.96 8.83
CA PHE A 389 13.40 7.49 7.47
C PHE A 389 14.02 8.88 7.47
N THR A 390 14.77 9.19 6.42
CA THR A 390 15.37 10.50 6.22
C THR A 390 15.11 10.94 4.79
N MET A 391 14.43 12.05 4.65
CA MET A 391 14.08 12.66 3.38
C MET A 391 14.89 13.95 3.21
N PRO A 392 15.92 13.96 2.35
CA PRO A 392 16.65 15.18 2.03
C PRO A 392 15.74 16.27 1.45
N GLY A 393 16.08 17.54 1.67
CA GLY A 393 15.44 18.66 0.99
C GLY A 393 15.29 18.44 -0.52
N GLY A 394 14.10 18.71 -1.07
CA GLY A 394 13.82 18.51 -2.49
C GLY A 394 13.64 17.06 -2.95
N ALA A 395 13.90 16.07 -2.09
CA ALA A 395 13.59 14.67 -2.37
C ALA A 395 12.10 14.39 -2.26
N LYS A 396 11.66 13.34 -2.98
CA LYS A 396 10.24 13.08 -3.23
C LYS A 396 9.70 11.92 -2.40
N ARG A 397 10.38 10.76 -2.35
CA ARG A 397 9.78 9.52 -1.84
C ARG A 397 10.78 8.65 -1.06
N ALA A 398 10.35 8.16 0.11
CA ALA A 398 10.98 7.13 0.92
C ALA A 398 9.89 6.33 1.64
N GLU A 399 9.34 5.32 0.97
CA GLU A 399 8.22 4.51 1.47
C GLU A 399 8.57 3.04 1.55
N ILE A 400 7.80 2.29 2.33
CA ILE A 400 7.80 0.83 2.40
C ILE A 400 6.35 0.36 2.37
N GLU A 401 6.17 -0.88 1.93
CA GLU A 401 4.85 -1.50 1.80
C GLU A 401 4.77 -2.68 2.76
N PRO A 402 3.85 -2.67 3.75
CA PRO A 402 3.62 -3.83 4.60
C PRO A 402 3.29 -5.08 3.79
N ASN A 403 3.79 -6.23 4.22
CA ASN A 403 3.47 -7.51 3.61
C ASN A 403 2.09 -8.00 4.09
N VAL A 404 1.05 -7.33 3.60
CA VAL A 404 -0.37 -7.61 3.85
C VAL A 404 -1.12 -7.67 2.52
N ASP A 405 -2.28 -8.32 2.55
CA ASP A 405 -3.20 -8.34 1.41
C ASP A 405 -3.72 -6.93 1.10
N ASN A 406 -4.07 -6.73 -0.17
CA ASN A 406 -4.75 -5.52 -0.61
C ASN A 406 -6.14 -5.37 0.03
N PHE A 407 -6.55 -4.13 0.25
CA PHE A 407 -7.86 -3.77 0.75
C PHE A 407 -8.88 -3.69 -0.38
N THR A 408 -10.04 -4.30 -0.17
CA THR A 408 -11.10 -4.38 -1.18
C THR A 408 -12.41 -3.78 -0.69
N GLU A 409 -13.32 -3.53 -1.63
CA GLU A 409 -14.65 -2.98 -1.38
C GLU A 409 -15.38 -3.71 -0.23
N GLY A 410 -15.90 -2.94 0.73
CA GLY A 410 -16.63 -3.41 1.90
C GLY A 410 -15.76 -3.81 3.09
N GLN A 411 -14.44 -3.99 2.90
CA GLN A 411 -13.55 -4.37 4.00
C GLN A 411 -13.48 -3.31 5.08
N ASP A 412 -13.25 -3.78 6.30
CA ASP A 412 -13.28 -3.00 7.52
C ASP A 412 -11.99 -3.31 8.30
N ARG A 413 -11.14 -2.30 8.52
CA ARG A 413 -9.80 -2.49 9.06
C ARG A 413 -9.43 -1.40 10.04
N TYR A 414 -8.62 -1.80 11.02
CA TYR A 414 -7.95 -0.90 11.95
C TYR A 414 -6.46 -0.91 11.66
N ILE A 415 -5.89 0.26 11.45
CA ILE A 415 -4.50 0.47 11.09
C ILE A 415 -3.86 1.31 12.17
N ARG A 416 -2.83 0.78 12.83
CA ARG A 416 -2.04 1.53 13.82
C ARG A 416 -0.67 1.87 13.26
N MET A 417 -0.19 3.05 13.60
CA MET A 417 1.22 3.42 13.54
C MET A 417 1.63 4.18 14.79
N THR A 418 2.84 3.91 15.28
CA THR A 418 3.48 4.68 16.34
C THR A 418 4.69 5.38 15.75
N VAL A 419 4.61 6.71 15.69
CA VAL A 419 5.56 7.55 14.98
C VAL A 419 6.19 8.59 15.89
N ARG A 420 7.42 8.99 15.60
CA ARG A 420 8.07 10.16 16.19
C ARG A 420 8.59 11.04 15.08
N LEU A 421 8.14 12.29 15.06
CA LEU A 421 8.70 13.31 14.17
C LEU A 421 9.95 13.88 14.84
N ALA A 422 11.06 14.03 14.12
CA ALA A 422 12.25 14.66 14.69
C ALA A 422 11.95 16.14 15.08
N PRO A 423 12.68 16.73 16.05
CA PRO A 423 12.47 18.11 16.48
C PRO A 423 12.49 19.15 15.35
N ASP A 424 13.23 18.88 14.27
CA ASP A 424 13.40 19.72 13.09
C ASP A 424 12.48 19.33 11.92
N PHE A 425 11.53 18.41 12.12
CA PHE A 425 10.63 17.97 11.07
C PHE A 425 9.75 19.13 10.55
N PRO A 426 9.64 19.34 9.23
CA PRO A 426 8.86 20.44 8.66
C PRO A 426 7.35 20.14 8.77
N ILE A 427 6.75 20.53 9.89
CA ILE A 427 5.30 20.33 10.15
C ILE A 427 4.42 21.45 9.56
N ASP A 428 4.98 22.63 9.32
CA ASP A 428 4.26 23.81 8.81
C ASP A 428 4.53 24.02 7.32
N THR A 429 4.17 23.01 6.52
CA THR A 429 4.25 23.08 5.06
C THR A 429 2.92 23.55 4.48
N ASN A 430 2.97 24.30 3.39
CA ASN A 430 1.81 24.77 2.63
C ASN A 430 1.45 23.87 1.43
N THR A 431 2.16 22.75 1.28
CA THR A 431 1.99 21.76 0.20
C THR A 431 1.83 20.34 0.78
N TRP A 432 1.95 19.29 -0.02
CA TRP A 432 1.74 17.91 0.41
C TRP A 432 3.00 17.24 0.94
N GLN A 433 2.83 16.56 2.07
CA GLN A 433 3.80 15.71 2.74
C GLN A 433 3.02 14.70 3.55
N LEU A 434 3.11 13.42 3.20
CA LEU A 434 2.36 12.34 3.83
C LEU A 434 3.27 11.32 4.48
N ILE A 435 2.73 10.66 5.50
CA ILE A 435 3.42 9.58 6.23
C ILE A 435 2.81 8.19 5.99
N THR A 436 1.58 8.14 5.47
CA THR A 436 0.97 6.91 4.99
C THR A 436 -0.06 7.20 3.91
N GLN A 437 -0.26 6.24 3.02
CA GLN A 437 -1.30 6.31 2.00
C GLN A 437 -1.90 4.93 1.74
N PHE A 438 -3.18 4.92 1.39
CA PHE A 438 -3.91 3.79 0.86
C PHE A 438 -4.05 4.01 -0.63
N LYS A 439 -3.13 3.41 -1.38
CA LYS A 439 -2.91 3.73 -2.78
C LYS A 439 -3.59 2.69 -3.66
N ASN A 440 -4.29 3.19 -4.67
CA ASN A 440 -4.89 2.37 -5.71
C ASN A 440 -3.87 1.97 -6.78
N GLU A 441 -4.21 0.98 -7.61
CA GLU A 441 -3.35 0.60 -8.72
C GLU A 441 -3.14 1.78 -9.69
N GLY A 442 -1.93 1.90 -10.23
CA GLY A 442 -1.61 2.91 -11.25
C GLY A 442 -1.20 4.29 -10.72
N GLU A 443 -1.18 5.26 -11.63
CA GLU A 443 -0.75 6.63 -11.38
C GLU A 443 -1.85 7.47 -10.68
N GLY A 444 -1.47 8.64 -10.18
CA GLY A 444 -2.40 9.59 -9.52
C GLY A 444 -2.39 9.57 -8.00
N SER A 445 -3.29 10.36 -7.40
CA SER A 445 -3.48 10.55 -5.97
C SER A 445 -4.20 9.36 -5.33
N PRO A 446 -3.81 8.96 -4.12
CA PRO A 446 -4.57 7.96 -3.37
C PRO A 446 -5.98 8.46 -3.03
N PRO A 447 -6.97 7.56 -2.86
CA PRO A 447 -8.28 7.91 -2.31
C PRO A 447 -8.19 8.37 -0.84
N LEU A 448 -7.23 7.85 -0.07
CA LEU A 448 -7.05 8.17 1.33
C LEU A 448 -5.55 8.17 1.71
N GLU A 449 -5.15 9.18 2.46
CA GLU A 449 -3.78 9.37 2.96
C GLU A 449 -3.78 10.13 4.28
N LEU A 450 -2.65 10.04 4.99
CA LEU A 450 -2.39 10.81 6.21
C LEU A 450 -1.22 11.77 5.98
N ARG A 451 -1.54 13.07 5.95
CA ARG A 451 -0.60 14.17 5.76
C ARG A 451 -0.15 14.78 7.07
N ILE A 452 1.02 15.41 7.00
CA ILE A 452 1.52 16.36 7.98
C ILE A 452 1.72 17.68 7.27
N GLY A 453 0.98 18.70 7.69
CA GLY A 453 1.06 20.05 7.13
C GLY A 453 0.28 21.02 7.99
N LYS A 454 0.57 22.33 7.87
CA LYS A 454 -0.06 23.38 8.68
C LYS A 454 -0.06 23.06 10.19
N GLY A 455 0.99 22.40 10.69
CA GLY A 455 1.14 21.99 12.09
C GLY A 455 0.25 20.84 12.55
N ASN A 456 -0.40 20.09 11.65
CA ASN A 456 -1.40 19.07 12.01
C ASN A 456 -1.19 17.72 11.30
N PHE A 457 -1.71 16.66 11.91
CA PHE A 457 -2.07 15.42 11.22
C PHE A 457 -3.41 15.61 10.50
N ILE A 458 -3.47 15.29 9.21
CA ILE A 458 -4.62 15.58 8.32
C ILE A 458 -4.95 14.34 7.50
N LEU A 459 -6.21 13.86 7.55
CA LEU A 459 -6.72 12.91 6.55
C LEU A 459 -6.94 13.67 5.24
N SER A 460 -6.43 13.15 4.14
CA SER A 460 -6.51 13.76 2.80
C SER A 460 -6.76 12.70 1.73
N GLY A 461 -7.05 13.12 0.50
CA GLY A 461 -7.14 12.26 -0.68
C GLY A 461 -8.12 12.75 -1.73
N GLY A 462 -8.34 11.94 -2.77
CA GLY A 462 -9.41 12.15 -3.75
C GLY A 462 -9.10 13.10 -4.91
N ALA A 463 -7.84 13.53 -5.10
CA ALA A 463 -7.50 14.49 -6.15
C ALA A 463 -7.82 13.99 -7.56
N ASP A 464 -7.56 12.70 -7.79
CA ASP A 464 -7.72 12.02 -9.07
C ASP A 464 -8.89 11.03 -9.04
N ALA A 465 -9.92 11.33 -8.26
CA ALA A 465 -11.09 10.46 -8.15
C ALA A 465 -11.78 10.29 -9.53
N PRO A 466 -12.24 9.07 -9.87
CA PRO A 466 -13.03 8.86 -11.08
C PRO A 466 -14.26 9.78 -11.13
N GLY A 467 -14.45 10.44 -12.27
CA GLY A 467 -15.52 11.43 -12.44
C GLY A 467 -15.15 12.86 -12.01
N GLY A 468 -13.88 13.11 -11.69
CA GLY A 468 -13.35 14.43 -11.38
C GLY A 468 -12.88 14.54 -9.93
N SER A 469 -12.10 15.59 -9.65
CA SER A 469 -11.48 15.79 -8.35
C SER A 469 -12.52 15.90 -7.23
N LYS A 470 -12.30 15.12 -6.16
CA LYS A 470 -13.09 15.11 -4.93
C LYS A 470 -12.17 15.28 -3.72
N ASN A 471 -11.20 16.18 -3.87
CA ASN A 471 -10.24 16.53 -2.85
C ASN A 471 -10.90 16.83 -1.51
N PHE A 472 -10.30 16.33 -0.44
CA PHE A 472 -10.69 16.67 0.92
C PHE A 472 -9.46 16.78 1.82
N ASP A 473 -9.60 17.60 2.85
CA ASP A 473 -8.69 17.65 4.00
C ASP A 473 -9.54 17.61 5.28
N LYS A 474 -9.18 16.75 6.22
CA LYS A 474 -9.82 16.65 7.54
C LYS A 474 -8.74 16.58 8.62
N THR A 475 -8.58 17.70 9.34
CA THR A 475 -7.67 17.76 10.50
C THR A 475 -8.08 16.75 11.57
N ILE A 476 -7.08 16.00 12.07
CA ILE A 476 -7.24 15.04 13.16
C ILE A 476 -6.81 15.70 14.48
N ALA A 477 -5.56 16.16 14.55
CA ALA A 477 -4.94 16.73 15.74
C ALA A 477 -3.63 17.47 15.38
N PRO A 478 -3.09 18.29 16.29
CA PRO A 478 -1.76 18.87 16.12
C PRO A 478 -0.67 17.81 15.94
N ALA A 479 0.29 18.07 15.05
CA ALA A 479 1.49 17.28 14.88
C ALA A 479 2.60 17.86 15.76
N VAL A 480 3.03 17.09 16.77
CA VAL A 480 4.02 17.55 17.75
C VAL A 480 5.37 16.91 17.46
N VAL A 481 6.37 17.74 17.13
CA VAL A 481 7.75 17.30 16.91
C VAL A 481 8.41 16.84 18.22
N GLY A 482 9.35 15.90 18.10
CA GLY A 482 10.09 15.32 19.22
C GLY A 482 9.31 14.33 20.09
N LYS A 483 7.98 14.24 19.91
CA LYS A 483 7.07 13.39 20.70
C LYS A 483 6.69 12.12 19.94
N VAL A 484 6.74 10.96 20.59
CA VAL A 484 6.05 9.76 20.08
C VAL A 484 4.54 9.94 20.12
N THR A 485 3.91 9.65 19.00
CA THR A 485 2.46 9.72 18.80
C THR A 485 1.97 8.38 18.25
N THR A 486 0.95 7.81 18.88
CA THR A 486 0.24 6.65 18.35
C THR A 486 -1.01 7.09 17.60
N LEU A 487 -1.10 6.69 16.34
CA LEU A 487 -2.23 6.97 15.46
C LEU A 487 -2.93 5.64 15.17
N VAL A 488 -4.25 5.62 15.31
CA VAL A 488 -5.07 4.50 14.84
C VAL A 488 -6.10 5.05 13.87
N LEU A 489 -6.24 4.42 12.71
CA LEU A 489 -7.28 4.69 11.74
C LEU A 489 -8.20 3.47 11.67
N HIS A 490 -9.50 3.67 11.80
CA HIS A 490 -10.50 2.69 11.38
C HIS A 490 -10.96 3.11 9.99
N VAL A 491 -10.85 2.21 9.01
CA VAL A 491 -11.20 2.49 7.63
C VAL A 491 -12.16 1.41 7.14
N LYS A 492 -13.34 1.84 6.73
CA LYS A 492 -14.23 1.04 5.89
C LYS A 492 -13.94 1.37 4.44
N PHE A 493 -13.36 0.43 3.71
CA PHE A 493 -12.94 0.61 2.31
C PHE A 493 -14.16 0.54 1.38
N SER A 494 -14.44 1.62 0.66
CA SER A 494 -15.52 1.66 -0.32
C SER A 494 -15.34 2.79 -1.33
N SER A 495 -15.70 2.50 -2.57
CA SER A 495 -15.84 3.48 -3.66
C SER A 495 -17.05 4.40 -3.52
N LYS A 496 -17.99 4.06 -2.64
CA LYS A 496 -19.16 4.89 -2.35
C LYS A 496 -18.88 5.73 -1.12
N SER A 497 -18.88 7.05 -1.25
CA SER A 497 -18.68 7.97 -0.12
C SER A 497 -19.68 7.74 1.02
N SER A 498 -20.92 7.34 0.71
CA SER A 498 -21.95 7.02 1.72
C SER A 498 -21.68 5.75 2.52
N VAL A 499 -20.70 4.93 2.12
CA VAL A 499 -20.33 3.67 2.78
C VAL A 499 -18.91 3.78 3.35
N GLY A 500 -17.99 4.38 2.58
CA GLY A 500 -16.61 4.59 2.99
C GLY A 500 -16.56 5.48 4.23
N LEU A 501 -15.87 5.02 5.26
CA LEU A 501 -15.86 5.66 6.57
C LEU A 501 -14.44 5.66 7.13
N VAL A 502 -14.09 6.73 7.84
CA VAL A 502 -12.86 6.85 8.60
C VAL A 502 -13.14 7.36 10.01
N ASP A 503 -12.68 6.62 11.02
CA ASP A 503 -12.45 7.15 12.37
C ASP A 503 -10.94 7.26 12.63
N ALA A 504 -10.54 8.17 13.51
CA ALA A 504 -9.14 8.32 13.87
C ALA A 504 -8.96 8.55 15.37
N TRP A 505 -7.94 7.92 15.94
CA TRP A 505 -7.49 8.10 17.32
C TRP A 505 -6.05 8.59 17.36
N VAL A 506 -5.75 9.43 18.34
CA VAL A 506 -4.41 9.93 18.65
C VAL A 506 -4.14 9.67 20.11
N ASP A 507 -3.09 8.92 20.42
CA ASP A 507 -2.69 8.54 21.78
C ASP A 507 -3.87 7.94 22.59
N GLY A 508 -4.63 7.05 21.94
CA GLY A 508 -5.80 6.38 22.53
C GLY A 508 -7.08 7.21 22.56
N GLN A 509 -7.03 8.49 22.21
CA GLN A 509 -8.18 9.40 22.23
C GLN A 509 -8.79 9.52 20.84
N GLN A 510 -10.09 9.24 20.70
CA GLN A 510 -10.78 9.40 19.42
C GLN A 510 -10.88 10.89 19.04
N LYS A 511 -10.40 11.26 17.87
CA LYS A 511 -10.37 12.64 17.37
C LYS A 511 -11.27 12.87 16.17
N VAL A 512 -11.45 11.83 15.34
CA VAL A 512 -12.38 11.84 14.21
C VAL A 512 -13.32 10.66 14.37
N THR A 513 -14.61 10.90 14.16
CA THR A 513 -15.62 9.85 14.14
C THR A 513 -16.58 10.01 12.96
N GLY A 514 -16.94 8.90 12.31
CA GLY A 514 -17.95 8.82 11.27
C GLY A 514 -17.65 9.68 10.05
N PHE A 515 -16.36 9.95 9.74
CA PHE A 515 -16.04 10.79 8.59
C PHE A 515 -16.22 9.99 7.30
N HIS A 516 -17.01 10.53 6.37
CA HIS A 516 -17.26 9.94 5.05
C HIS A 516 -16.53 10.75 3.97
N PRO A 517 -15.35 10.31 3.50
CA PRO A 517 -14.62 11.05 2.47
C PRO A 517 -15.44 11.22 1.18
N PRO A 518 -15.50 12.42 0.59
CA PRO A 518 -16.29 12.67 -0.62
C PRO A 518 -15.93 11.76 -1.81
N ALA A 519 -14.67 11.35 -1.91
CA ALA A 519 -14.17 10.46 -2.95
C ALA A 519 -14.42 8.95 -2.67
N GLY A 520 -14.97 8.61 -1.50
CA GLY A 520 -14.83 7.27 -0.93
C GLY A 520 -13.44 7.06 -0.33
N THR A 521 -13.20 5.88 0.23
CA THR A 521 -11.91 5.45 0.80
C THR A 521 -11.15 4.52 -0.15
N LEU A 522 -11.71 4.26 -1.33
CA LEU A 522 -11.22 3.42 -2.41
C LEU A 522 -11.77 3.96 -3.74
N TYR A 523 -11.12 3.77 -4.89
CA TYR A 523 -11.72 4.10 -6.18
C TYR A 523 -12.45 2.90 -6.79
N SER A 524 -13.53 3.18 -7.54
CA SER A 524 -14.42 2.14 -8.09
C SER A 524 -13.68 1.13 -8.98
N GLY A 525 -13.92 -0.16 -8.74
CA GLY A 525 -13.39 -1.26 -9.55
C GLY A 525 -11.94 -1.65 -9.24
N ASP A 526 -11.38 -1.14 -8.15
CA ASP A 526 -9.97 -1.25 -7.81
C ASP A 526 -9.79 -1.75 -6.36
N TYR A 527 -8.56 -1.98 -5.96
CA TYR A 527 -8.16 -2.27 -4.58
C TYR A 527 -7.24 -1.15 -4.08
N SER A 528 -6.97 -1.12 -2.77
CA SER A 528 -5.95 -0.24 -2.21
C SER A 528 -4.87 -1.05 -1.51
N TYR A 529 -3.61 -0.69 -1.69
CA TYR A 529 -2.50 -1.26 -0.94
C TYR A 529 -1.92 -0.21 0.01
N TRP A 530 -1.30 -0.66 1.09
CA TRP A 530 -0.84 0.21 2.17
C TRP A 530 0.62 0.63 1.96
N LYS A 531 0.90 1.93 2.07
CA LYS A 531 2.28 2.45 2.12
C LYS A 531 2.51 3.22 3.41
N LEU A 532 3.70 3.05 3.97
CA LEU A 532 4.22 3.76 5.14
C LEU A 532 5.53 4.43 4.75
N GLY A 533 5.75 5.69 5.09
CA GLY A 533 6.89 6.38 4.51
C GLY A 533 6.94 7.88 4.72
N LEU A 534 7.76 8.53 3.92
CA LEU A 534 7.56 9.93 3.54
C LEU A 534 7.34 9.98 2.04
N TYR A 535 6.30 10.67 1.62
CA TYR A 535 6.09 11.08 0.24
C TYR A 535 5.66 12.54 0.23
N ARG A 536 6.40 13.39 -0.48
CA ARG A 536 6.20 14.84 -0.37
C ARG A 536 6.51 15.60 -1.64
N ASP A 537 6.00 16.82 -1.68
CA ASP A 537 6.30 17.79 -2.73
C ASP A 537 7.79 18.16 -2.71
N THR A 538 8.41 18.20 -3.89
CA THR A 538 9.83 18.52 -4.05
C THR A 538 10.14 19.99 -3.81
N SER A 539 9.14 20.87 -3.66
CA SER A 539 9.33 22.25 -3.20
C SER A 539 9.67 22.35 -1.72
N ILE A 540 9.46 21.29 -0.92
CA ILE A 540 9.86 21.26 0.49
C ILE A 540 11.39 21.09 0.56
N GLY A 541 12.09 22.20 0.73
CA GLY A 541 13.56 22.26 0.79
C GLY A 541 14.16 21.80 2.12
N GLN A 542 13.35 21.67 3.17
CA GLN A 542 13.81 21.23 4.50
C GLN A 542 13.99 19.70 4.52
N THR A 543 15.03 19.23 5.20
CA THR A 543 15.15 17.79 5.52
C THR A 543 14.04 17.38 6.48
N ALA A 544 13.48 16.18 6.29
CA ALA A 544 12.51 15.60 7.20
C ALA A 544 13.00 14.24 7.71
N THR A 545 12.92 14.05 9.03
CA THR A 545 13.28 12.79 9.71
C THR A 545 12.11 12.29 10.55
N TYR A 546 11.67 11.06 10.31
CA TYR A 546 10.64 10.43 11.14
C TYR A 546 11.04 8.99 11.50
N GLU A 547 10.66 8.57 12.70
CA GLU A 547 10.83 7.20 13.19
C GLU A 547 9.46 6.51 13.25
N LEU A 548 9.40 5.27 12.77
CA LEU A 548 8.26 4.36 12.92
C LEU A 548 8.69 3.23 13.85
N SER A 549 8.12 3.16 15.06
CA SER A 549 8.49 2.13 16.05
C SER A 549 7.52 0.94 16.08
N ASP A 550 6.30 1.12 15.58
CA ASP A 550 5.28 0.08 15.52
C ASP A 550 4.29 0.38 14.39
N ALA A 551 3.87 -0.66 13.68
CA ALA A 551 2.75 -0.62 12.75
C ALA A 551 1.98 -1.94 12.81
N ARG A 552 0.65 -1.85 12.80
CA ARG A 552 -0.23 -3.02 12.90
C ARG A 552 -1.47 -2.88 12.05
N LEU A 553 -2.00 -4.02 11.64
CA LEU A 553 -3.29 -4.14 10.96
C LEU A 553 -4.18 -5.11 11.75
N GLY A 554 -5.43 -4.74 11.94
CA GLY A 554 -6.42 -5.55 12.66
C GLY A 554 -7.82 -5.37 12.09
N ASP A 555 -8.74 -6.13 12.67
CA ASP A 555 -10.18 -6.13 12.42
C ASP A 555 -10.97 -5.36 13.50
N SER A 556 -10.30 -4.87 14.54
CA SER A 556 -10.90 -4.11 15.63
C SER A 556 -9.89 -3.16 16.24
N TYR A 557 -10.39 -2.12 16.93
CA TYR A 557 -9.51 -1.21 17.67
C TYR A 557 -8.66 -1.98 18.70
N ALA A 558 -9.28 -2.90 19.43
CA ALA A 558 -8.62 -3.71 20.45
C ALA A 558 -7.50 -4.58 19.88
N SER A 559 -7.61 -5.06 18.63
CA SER A 559 -6.57 -5.91 18.04
C SER A 559 -5.31 -5.15 17.62
N VAL A 560 -5.38 -3.83 17.52
CA VAL A 560 -4.21 -2.99 17.21
C VAL A 560 -3.76 -2.10 18.36
N ALA A 561 -4.61 -1.80 19.34
CA ALA A 561 -4.33 -0.86 20.43
C ALA A 561 -3.30 -1.33 21.48
N GLY A 562 -3.01 -2.64 21.53
CA GLY A 562 -2.18 -3.26 22.58
C GLY A 562 -0.68 -3.08 22.47
#